data_AF-A0A2T7HDG4-F1
#
_entry.id   AF-A0A2T7HDG4-F1
#
_cell.length_a   1.000
_cell.length_b   1.000
_cell.length_c   1.000
_cell.angle_alpha   90.00
_cell.angle_beta   90.00
_cell.angle_gamma   90.00
#
_symmetry.space_group_name_H-M   'P 1'
#
loop_
_entity.id
_entity.type
_entity.pdbx_description
1 polymer ?
#
loop_
_entity_poly.entity_id
_entity_poly.type
_entity_poly.pdbx_seq_one_letter_code
_entity_poly.pdbx_strand_id
1 'polypeptide(L)'
;MTSYNDTGSQPLPEPRGNGSLYEEIRHVLRRPDLSDDILELALSEHRFGSETLLAADAFLAGKGRPEERARVIRTMIVPPPLHRLDMPSHDLEPPLSRRLAPLATRWQRVLHMVRPQMKRTPAPARNR
;
A
#
# COMPACT_ATOMS: atom_id res chain seq x y z
N MET A 1 16.96 -2.87 25.45
CA MET A 1 15.64 -3.53 25.31
C MET A 1 14.59 -2.54 25.77
N THR A 2 13.79 -2.01 24.84
CA THR A 2 12.38 -1.55 24.95
C THR A 2 12.07 -0.80 23.65
N SER A 3 11.67 -1.53 22.61
CA SER A 3 10.28 -1.73 22.16
C SER A 3 9.70 -0.48 21.50
N TYR A 4 9.77 -0.46 20.16
CA TYR A 4 8.92 0.38 19.32
C TYR A 4 7.47 -0.06 19.54
N ASN A 5 6.74 0.71 20.34
CA ASN A 5 5.31 0.53 20.48
C ASN A 5 4.59 1.57 19.62
N ASP A 6 3.71 1.03 18.78
CA ASP A 6 2.43 1.62 18.44
C ASP A 6 2.49 2.83 17.51
N THR A 7 2.69 2.57 16.21
CA THR A 7 2.13 3.45 15.16
C THR A 7 0.62 3.35 15.28
N GLY A 8 0.09 4.18 16.18
CA GLY A 8 -1.32 4.33 16.43
C GLY A 8 -2.05 4.50 15.11
N SER A 9 -3.07 3.67 14.94
CA SER A 9 -4.21 4.00 14.11
C SER A 9 -4.66 5.39 14.52
N GLN A 10 -4.21 6.42 13.78
CA GLN A 10 -4.72 7.77 13.99
C GLN A 10 -6.23 7.68 13.82
N PRO A 11 -7.03 8.06 14.83
CA PRO A 11 -8.45 8.21 14.64
C PRO A 11 -8.63 9.20 13.49
N LEU A 12 -9.49 8.84 12.53
CA LEU A 12 -9.88 9.72 11.44
C LEU A 12 -10.20 11.09 12.08
N PRO A 13 -9.53 12.19 11.70
CA PRO A 13 -9.93 13.49 12.19
C PRO A 13 -11.38 13.69 11.74
N GLU A 14 -12.28 13.90 12.70
CA GLU A 14 -13.67 14.21 12.37
C GLU A 14 -13.68 15.40 11.40
N PRO A 15 -14.51 15.37 10.35
CA PRO A 15 -14.65 16.47 9.42
C PRO A 15 -15.16 17.68 10.21
N ARG A 16 -14.23 18.48 10.72
CA ARG A 16 -14.52 19.73 11.41
C ARG A 16 -15.32 20.58 10.43
N GLY A 17 -16.49 21.00 10.91
CA GLY A 17 -17.53 21.62 10.12
C GLY A 17 -17.02 22.66 9.13
N ASN A 18 -17.56 22.58 7.92
CA ASN A 18 -17.50 23.63 6.90
C ASN A 18 -16.09 24.21 6.64
N GLY A 19 -15.04 23.38 6.78
CA GLY A 19 -13.83 23.60 6.00
C GLY A 19 -14.22 23.58 4.52
N SER A 20 -13.64 24.47 3.72
CA SER A 20 -13.92 24.60 2.28
C SER A 20 -14.17 23.22 1.65
N LEU A 21 -15.25 23.05 0.90
CA LEU A 21 -15.58 21.78 0.21
C LEU A 21 -14.37 21.25 -0.59
N TYR A 22 -13.48 22.15 -1.04
CA TYR A 22 -12.20 21.82 -1.65
C TYR A 22 -11.23 21.09 -0.71
N GLU A 23 -11.13 21.51 0.55
CA GLU A 23 -10.30 20.83 1.56
C GLU A 23 -10.83 19.43 1.87
N GLU A 24 -12.15 19.26 1.92
CA GLU A 24 -12.74 17.93 2.07
C GLU A 24 -12.40 17.02 0.89
N ILE A 25 -12.49 17.55 -0.34
CA ILE A 25 -12.12 16.81 -1.55
C ILE A 25 -10.65 16.41 -1.51
N ARG A 26 -9.75 17.36 -1.23
CA ARG A 26 -8.30 17.12 -1.11
C ARG A 26 -8.02 16.05 -0.05
N HIS A 27 -8.69 16.11 1.08
CA HIS A 27 -8.51 15.17 2.17
C HIS A 27 -8.96 13.76 1.81
N VAL A 28 -10.17 13.61 1.27
CA VAL A 28 -10.74 12.29 0.90
C VAL A 28 -9.96 11.66 -0.26
N LEU A 29 -9.53 12.45 -1.24
CA LEU A 29 -8.70 11.96 -2.35
C LEU A 29 -7.22 11.81 -1.97
N ARG A 30 -6.80 12.26 -0.79
CA ARG A 30 -5.39 12.35 -0.36
C ARG A 30 -4.52 13.10 -1.38
N ARG A 31 -5.07 14.18 -1.95
CA ARG A 31 -4.47 14.97 -3.02
C ARG A 31 -4.40 16.45 -2.64
N PRO A 32 -3.41 16.84 -1.80
CA PRO A 32 -3.17 18.24 -1.47
C PRO A 32 -2.68 19.06 -2.66
N ASP A 33 -2.26 18.39 -3.75
CA ASP A 33 -1.74 19.00 -4.97
C ASP A 33 -2.82 19.56 -5.91
N LEU A 34 -4.10 19.26 -5.66
CA LEU A 34 -5.22 19.76 -6.46
C LEU A 34 -5.45 21.26 -6.21
N SER A 35 -5.33 22.08 -7.26
CA SER A 35 -5.68 23.51 -7.19
C SER A 35 -7.19 23.73 -7.12
N ASP A 36 -7.61 24.86 -6.55
CA ASP A 36 -9.02 25.24 -6.47
C ASP A 36 -9.65 25.34 -7.87
N ASP A 37 -8.94 25.89 -8.86
CA ASP A 37 -9.44 26.03 -10.25
C ASP A 37 -9.81 24.68 -10.88
N ILE A 38 -9.01 23.64 -10.62
CA ILE A 38 -9.26 22.28 -11.15
C ILE A 38 -10.48 21.68 -10.46
N LEU A 39 -10.61 21.89 -9.15
CA LEU A 39 -11.74 21.42 -8.36
C LEU A 39 -13.02 22.12 -8.80
N GLU A 40 -12.99 23.44 -8.98
CA GLU A 40 -14.12 24.23 -9.47
C GLU A 40 -14.58 23.75 -10.84
N LEU A 41 -13.66 23.52 -11.77
CA LEU A 41 -13.98 22.96 -13.09
C LEU A 41 -14.64 21.58 -12.96
N ALA A 42 -14.05 20.68 -12.17
CA ALA A 42 -14.59 19.32 -11.97
C ALA A 42 -15.99 19.32 -11.35
N LEU A 43 -16.27 20.24 -10.42
CA LEU A 43 -17.59 20.41 -9.81
C LEU A 43 -18.60 21.01 -10.79
N SER A 44 -18.21 22.03 -11.57
CA SER A 44 -19.09 22.69 -12.55
C SER A 44 -19.53 21.73 -13.66
N GLU A 45 -18.63 20.84 -14.11
CA GLU A 45 -18.91 19.84 -15.13
C GLU A 45 -19.63 18.60 -14.58
N HIS A 46 -19.91 18.56 -13.27
CA HIS A 46 -20.56 17.42 -12.62
C HIS A 46 -19.85 16.09 -12.90
N ARG A 47 -18.52 16.09 -12.93
CA ARG A 47 -17.70 14.91 -13.25
C ARG A 47 -17.59 13.95 -12.06
N PHE A 48 -18.73 13.48 -11.59
CA PHE A 48 -18.86 12.45 -10.56
C PHE A 48 -19.43 11.18 -11.18
N GLY A 49 -19.08 10.02 -10.61
CA GLY A 49 -19.73 8.77 -11.00
C GLY A 49 -21.23 8.81 -10.67
N SER A 50 -22.07 8.38 -11.60
CA SER A 50 -23.54 8.40 -11.47
C SER A 50 -24.11 7.42 -10.44
N GLU A 51 -23.26 6.59 -9.82
CA GLU A 51 -23.65 5.50 -8.91
C GLU A 51 -23.66 5.92 -7.43
N THR A 52 -23.91 7.20 -7.13
CA THR A 52 -23.93 7.72 -5.76
C THR A 52 -25.35 7.94 -5.26
N LEU A 53 -25.63 7.53 -4.03
CA LEU A 53 -26.94 7.72 -3.38
C LEU A 53 -27.25 9.19 -3.10
N LEU A 54 -26.22 10.03 -3.01
CA LEU A 54 -26.34 11.47 -2.80
C LEU A 54 -26.40 12.17 -4.17
N ALA A 55 -27.43 12.98 -4.38
CA ALA A 55 -27.56 13.81 -5.57
C ALA A 55 -26.44 14.87 -5.62
N ALA A 56 -25.96 15.19 -6.82
CA ALA A 56 -24.90 16.18 -7.02
C ALA A 56 -25.26 17.55 -6.44
N ASP A 57 -26.50 18.02 -6.63
CA ASP A 57 -26.98 19.29 -6.08
C ASP A 57 -26.95 19.31 -4.54
N ALA A 58 -27.28 18.18 -3.91
CA ALA A 58 -27.23 18.04 -2.46
C ALA A 58 -25.78 18.04 -1.95
N PHE A 59 -24.88 17.40 -2.68
CA PHE A 59 -23.44 17.42 -2.39
C PHE A 59 -22.85 18.84 -2.49
N LEU A 60 -23.15 19.57 -3.58
CA LEU A 60 -22.71 20.96 -3.79
C LEU A 60 -23.28 21.91 -2.73
N ALA A 61 -24.50 21.66 -2.26
CA ALA A 61 -25.11 22.39 -1.15
C ALA A 61 -24.53 22.03 0.24
N GLY A 62 -23.52 21.15 0.31
CA GLY A 62 -22.90 20.71 1.56
C GLY A 62 -23.77 19.78 2.40
N LYS A 63 -24.77 19.14 1.79
CA LYS A 63 -25.71 18.22 2.47
C LYS A 63 -25.25 16.76 2.30
N GLY A 64 -25.84 15.88 3.11
CA GLY A 64 -25.56 14.45 3.10
C GLY A 64 -24.66 14.00 4.25
N ARG A 65 -24.66 12.69 4.52
CA ARG A 65 -23.81 12.14 5.58
C ARG A 65 -22.33 12.16 5.15
N PRO A 66 -21.38 12.26 6.08
CA PRO A 66 -19.95 12.25 5.76
C PRO A 66 -19.54 11.07 4.87
N GLU A 67 -20.10 9.89 5.11
CA GLU A 67 -19.79 8.68 4.33
C GLU A 67 -20.32 8.75 2.90
N GLU A 68 -21.49 9.35 2.69
CA GLU A 68 -22.11 9.54 1.37
C GLU A 68 -21.32 10.56 0.55
N ARG A 69 -20.93 11.66 1.19
CA ARG A 69 -20.10 12.70 0.58
C ARG A 69 -18.73 12.15 0.19
N ALA A 70 -18.10 11.38 1.08
CA ALA A 70 -16.84 10.70 0.76
C ALA A 70 -16.97 9.72 -0.41
N ARG A 71 -18.12 9.03 -0.58
CA ARG A 71 -18.36 8.18 -1.75
C ARG A 71 -18.43 8.99 -3.05
N VAL A 72 -19.15 10.11 -3.05
CA VAL A 72 -19.21 11.03 -4.21
C VAL A 72 -17.81 11.54 -4.57
N ILE A 73 -17.05 11.97 -3.58
CA ILE A 73 -15.70 12.48 -3.80
C ILE A 73 -14.80 11.41 -4.43
N ARG A 74 -14.88 10.16 -3.97
CA ARG A 74 -14.06 9.05 -4.52
C ARG A 74 -14.39 8.71 -5.97
N THR A 75 -15.56 9.08 -6.48
CA THR A 75 -15.93 8.89 -7.89
C THR A 75 -15.64 10.11 -8.76
N MET A 76 -15.05 11.18 -8.21
CA MET A 76 -14.64 12.36 -8.98
C MET A 76 -13.57 12.01 -10.01
N ILE A 77 -13.76 12.49 -11.24
CA ILE A 77 -12.76 12.39 -12.30
C ILE A 77 -11.84 13.61 -12.19
N VAL A 78 -10.68 13.40 -11.56
CA VAL A 78 -9.62 14.41 -11.40
C VAL A 78 -8.44 14.13 -12.33
N PRO A 79 -7.68 15.16 -12.76
CA PRO A 79 -6.47 14.96 -13.56
C PRO A 79 -5.45 14.09 -12.80
N PRO A 80 -4.49 13.45 -13.47
CA PRO A 80 -3.48 12.63 -12.80
C PRO A 80 -2.66 13.46 -11.79
N PRO A 81 -2.14 12.84 -10.71
CA PRO A 81 -1.29 13.52 -9.74
C PRO A 81 -0.04 14.07 -10.42
N LEU A 82 0.34 15.30 -10.07
CA LEU A 82 1.49 15.99 -10.66
C LEU A 82 2.81 15.35 -10.25
N HIS A 83 2.87 14.88 -9.00
CA HIS A 83 4.02 14.16 -8.48
C HIS A 83 3.88 12.69 -8.87
N ARG A 84 4.88 12.18 -9.59
CA ARG A 84 4.98 10.75 -9.85
C ARG A 84 5.01 10.04 -8.50
N LEU A 85 4.25 8.96 -8.38
CA LEU A 85 4.38 8.05 -7.25
C LEU A 85 5.86 7.69 -7.15
N ASP A 86 6.53 8.09 -6.06
CA ASP A 86 7.91 7.69 -5.81
C ASP A 86 7.89 6.16 -5.68
N MET A 87 8.16 5.49 -6.79
CA MET A 87 8.31 4.05 -6.78
C MET A 87 9.63 3.80 -6.06
N PRO A 88 9.64 3.07 -4.93
CA PRO A 88 10.88 2.71 -4.28
C PRO A 88 11.76 2.05 -5.33
N SER A 89 13.00 2.53 -5.45
CA SER A 89 13.97 1.97 -6.38
C SER A 89 14.19 0.51 -5.99
N HIS A 90 13.50 -0.40 -6.66
CA HIS A 90 13.74 -1.82 -6.50
C HIS A 90 15.05 -2.12 -7.19
N ASP A 91 16.04 -2.47 -6.39
CA ASP A 91 17.27 -2.99 -6.93
C ASP A 91 16.96 -4.30 -7.67
N LEU A 92 17.19 -4.29 -8.98
CA LEU A 92 17.03 -5.47 -9.83
C LEU A 92 18.19 -6.45 -9.63
N GLU A 93 19.16 -6.12 -8.77
CA GLU A 93 20.19 -7.06 -8.38
C GLU A 93 19.56 -8.30 -7.74
N PRO A 94 19.79 -9.50 -8.32
CA PRO A 94 19.32 -10.72 -7.70
C PRO A 94 20.00 -10.88 -6.33
N PRO A 95 19.28 -11.41 -5.32
CA PRO A 95 19.82 -11.55 -3.98
C PRO A 95 21.14 -12.32 -4.01
N LEU A 96 22.08 -11.95 -3.13
CA LEU A 96 23.42 -12.55 -3.07
C LEU A 96 23.39 -14.09 -3.00
N SER A 97 22.36 -14.66 -2.36
CA SER A 97 22.12 -16.11 -2.32
C SER A 97 21.94 -16.73 -3.70
N ARG A 98 21.28 -16.04 -4.64
CA ARG A 98 21.10 -16.48 -6.03
C ARG A 98 22.40 -16.33 -6.84
N ARG A 99 23.17 -15.28 -6.57
CA ARG A 99 24.49 -15.07 -7.19
C ARG A 99 25.52 -16.11 -6.75
N LEU A 100 25.47 -16.54 -5.49
CA LEU A 100 26.44 -17.45 -4.89
C LEU A 100 26.01 -18.93 -4.90
N ALA A 101 24.77 -19.24 -5.29
CA ALA A 101 24.27 -20.62 -5.43
C ALA A 101 25.21 -21.57 -6.20
N PRO A 102 25.81 -21.21 -7.35
CA PRO A 102 26.73 -22.10 -8.05
C PRO A 102 28.03 -22.37 -7.27
N LEU A 103 28.49 -21.42 -6.46
CA LEU A 103 29.66 -21.62 -5.60
C LEU A 103 29.31 -22.50 -4.41
N ALA A 104 28.19 -22.24 -3.75
CA ALA A 104 27.71 -23.06 -2.62
C ALA A 104 27.51 -24.53 -3.03
N THR A 105 26.92 -24.79 -4.21
CA THR A 105 26.76 -26.15 -4.73
C THR A 105 28.09 -26.82 -5.07
N ARG A 106 29.08 -26.08 -5.57
CA ARG A 106 30.43 -26.61 -5.82
C ARG A 106 31.10 -27.04 -4.51
N TRP A 107 31.04 -26.20 -3.47
CA TRP A 107 31.59 -26.52 -2.15
C TRP A 107 30.85 -27.70 -1.49
N GLN A 108 29.52 -27.76 -1.60
CA GLN A 108 28.74 -28.91 -1.13
C GLN A 108 29.20 -30.21 -1.80
N ARG A 109 29.38 -30.24 -3.12
CA ARG A 109 29.87 -31.44 -3.82
C ARG A 109 31.26 -31.87 -3.35
N VAL A 110 32.18 -30.93 -3.15
CA VAL A 110 33.52 -31.22 -2.64
C VAL A 110 33.45 -31.79 -1.23
N LEU A 111 32.68 -31.18 -0.34
CA LEU A 111 32.50 -31.68 1.03
C LEU A 111 31.82 -33.06 1.08
N HIS A 112 30.89 -33.33 0.16
CA HIS A 112 30.27 -34.65 0.02
C HIS A 112 31.24 -35.72 -0.50
N MET A 113 32.19 -35.38 -1.37
CA MET A 113 33.24 -36.31 -1.80
C MET A 113 34.27 -36.58 -0.69
N VAL A 114 34.52 -35.60 0.19
CA VAL A 114 35.50 -35.72 1.27
C VAL A 114 34.95 -36.42 2.51
N ARG A 115 33.63 -36.53 2.68
CA ARG A 115 33.05 -37.40 3.72
C ARG A 115 33.04 -38.85 3.23
N PRO A 116 33.97 -39.71 3.67
CA PRO A 116 33.80 -41.14 3.45
C PRO A 116 32.52 -41.52 4.20
N GLN A 117 31.72 -42.43 3.65
CA GLN A 117 30.60 -43.00 4.38
C GLN A 117 31.11 -43.52 5.73
N MET A 118 30.87 -42.77 6.81
CA MET A 118 31.08 -43.29 8.15
C MET A 118 30.17 -44.50 8.26
N LYS A 119 30.79 -45.69 8.31
CA LYS A 119 30.10 -46.97 8.40
C LYS A 119 29.01 -46.85 9.46
N ARG A 120 27.75 -46.94 9.04
CA ARG A 120 26.65 -47.19 9.97
C ARG A 120 26.91 -48.57 10.56
N THR A 121 27.51 -48.61 11.74
CA THR A 121 27.54 -49.84 12.54
C THR A 121 26.09 -50.17 12.90
N PRO A 122 25.56 -51.36 12.53
CA PRO A 122 24.21 -51.73 12.91
C PRO A 122 24.11 -51.75 14.45
N ALA A 123 23.01 -51.22 14.98
CA ALA A 123 22.73 -51.25 16.40
C ALA A 123 22.68 -52.71 16.89
N PRO A 124 23.26 -53.04 18.05
CA PRO A 124 23.24 -54.41 18.56
C PRO A 124 21.79 -54.84 18.79
N ALA A 125 21.40 -55.94 18.15
CA ALA A 125 20.10 -56.56 18.37
C ALA A 125 20.02 -57.02 19.84
N ARG A 126 19.04 -56.48 20.56
CA ARG A 126 18.72 -56.86 21.93
C ARG A 126 18.10 -58.26 21.91
N ASN A 127 18.89 -59.28 22.23
CA ASN A 127 18.36 -60.62 22.46
C ASN A 127 17.44 -60.62 23.68
N ARG A 128 16.33 -61.34 23.53
CA ARG A 128 15.23 -61.47 24.48
C ARG A 128 15.47 -62.65 25.41
#